data_AF-A0A520II34-F1
#
_entry.id   AF-A0A520II34-F1
#
_cell.length_a   1.000
_cell.length_b   1.000
_cell.length_c   1.000
_cell.angle_alpha   90.00
_cell.angle_beta   90.00
_cell.angle_gamma   90.00
#
_symmetry.space_group_name_H-M   'P 1'
#
loop_
_entity.id
_entity.type
_entity.pdbx_description
1 polymer ?
#
loop_
_entity_poly.entity_id
_entity_poly.type
_entity_poly.pdbx_seq_one_letter_code
_entity_poly.pdbx_strand_id
1 'polypeptide(L)'
;MKRYLLLLITGIIFSSLGAVASPVDTISKKTAPKKSFVETMQQRGRDEIVRSNEVYRWGRIMIKQQQATKELEKTAQEAKIYLKNAIDTTSLLQELDDVKASFAIVKDGIITNKGTAQTQRNLSVSTVVLRQLQDQMNRRKIQVDAFAGTIVKYRDKIDSLYTDTTMYTFSSDSVKVRAYIKKLTLIVKEIGPVDSALHKGILTSQNLQSKVDSLVFELNTAAEEIDIFQKNLEDQITRREFANIWNPVGFSRPFEQIIDFSATKERMALVFYIKNNIGKLLLVLIAIITSIFFLTSLKRHIADDGNLQPDFNGQLVIRYPVLSAIIVVISPLQSLMKDQVDNLEAKDITAAVTINGLLDPIERSKAIERVENGLASLL
;
A
#
# COMPACT_ATOMS: atom_id res chain seq x y z
N MET A 1 -12.31 -26.67 15.53
CA MET A 1 -13.35 -26.09 16.42
C MET A 1 -14.76 -26.69 16.27
N LYS A 2 -15.28 -26.99 15.07
CA LYS A 2 -16.59 -27.68 14.90
C LYS A 2 -16.75 -29.01 15.67
N ARG A 3 -15.66 -29.79 15.83
CA ARG A 3 -15.67 -31.07 16.57
C ARG A 3 -15.79 -30.91 18.10
N TYR A 4 -15.27 -29.85 18.69
CA TYR A 4 -15.36 -29.62 20.15
C TYR A 4 -16.72 -29.06 20.56
N LEU A 5 -17.33 -28.24 19.71
CA LEU A 5 -18.70 -27.74 19.91
C LEU A 5 -19.74 -28.89 19.86
N LEU A 6 -19.55 -29.87 18.97
CA LEU A 6 -20.47 -31.00 18.82
C LEU A 6 -20.29 -32.04 19.94
N LEU A 7 -19.06 -32.24 20.42
CA LEU A 7 -18.77 -33.15 21.55
C LEU A 7 -19.31 -32.64 22.90
N LEU A 8 -19.33 -31.31 23.12
CA LEU A 8 -19.92 -30.70 24.31
C LEU A 8 -21.46 -30.82 24.33
N ILE A 9 -22.09 -30.77 23.16
CA ILE A 9 -23.55 -30.92 23.02
C ILE A 9 -23.97 -32.39 23.18
N THR A 10 -23.17 -33.36 22.74
CA THR A 10 -23.47 -34.79 22.94
C THR A 10 -23.21 -35.27 24.38
N GLY A 11 -22.26 -34.66 25.10
CA GLY A 11 -21.96 -35.03 26.50
C GLY A 11 -23.02 -34.59 27.52
N ILE A 12 -23.79 -33.55 27.22
CA ILE A 12 -24.83 -33.01 28.12
C ILE A 12 -26.19 -33.71 27.89
N ILE A 13 -26.39 -34.36 26.75
CA ILE A 13 -27.65 -35.07 26.43
C ILE A 13 -27.64 -36.52 26.98
N PHE A 14 -26.48 -37.09 27.32
CA PHE A 14 -26.36 -38.48 27.81
C PHE A 14 -26.38 -38.64 29.34
N SER A 15 -26.52 -37.55 30.11
CA SER A 15 -26.53 -37.58 31.59
C SER A 15 -27.90 -37.30 32.23
N SER A 16 -28.99 -37.25 31.46
CA SER A 16 -30.34 -36.96 31.96
C SER A 16 -31.33 -38.14 31.95
N LEU A 17 -30.89 -39.36 31.66
CA LEU A 17 -31.75 -40.56 31.75
C LEU A 17 -31.17 -41.57 32.74
N GLY A 18 -31.74 -41.60 33.95
CA GLY A 18 -31.54 -42.70 34.90
C GLY A 18 -31.27 -42.26 36.33
N ALA A 19 -32.33 -41.95 37.08
CA ALA A 19 -32.33 -42.18 38.53
C ALA A 19 -33.77 -42.42 38.99
N VAL A 20 -34.02 -43.69 39.26
CA VAL A 20 -35.24 -44.29 39.81
C VAL A 20 -35.54 -43.70 41.19
N ALA A 21 -36.81 -43.36 41.42
CA ALA A 21 -37.33 -43.03 42.73
C ALA A 21 -37.44 -44.31 43.58
N SER A 22 -36.82 -44.31 44.76
CA SER A 22 -37.09 -45.26 45.85
C SER A 22 -37.55 -44.50 47.09
N PRO A 23 -38.45 -45.09 47.92
CA PRO A 23 -39.13 -44.40 49.00
C PRO A 23 -38.19 -44.25 50.20
N VAL A 24 -38.21 -43.07 50.83
CA VAL A 24 -37.52 -42.85 52.11
C VAL A 24 -38.52 -42.99 53.24
N ASP A 25 -38.20 -43.92 54.13
CA ASP A 25 -38.90 -44.28 55.35
C ASP A 25 -39.19 -43.11 56.29
N THR A 26 -40.33 -43.25 56.96
CA THR A 26 -40.80 -42.39 58.05
C THR A 26 -40.05 -42.72 59.33
N ILE A 27 -39.10 -41.89 59.77
CA ILE A 27 -38.60 -41.92 61.16
C ILE A 27 -38.39 -40.53 61.76
N SER A 28 -39.15 -40.28 62.83
CA SER A 28 -38.90 -39.40 63.97
C SER A 28 -38.78 -37.88 63.74
N LYS A 29 -39.93 -37.19 63.82
CA LYS A 29 -40.00 -35.78 64.26
C LYS A 29 -39.41 -35.65 65.67
N LYS A 30 -38.13 -35.30 65.79
CA LYS A 30 -37.64 -34.61 66.99
C LYS A 30 -38.09 -33.16 66.88
N THR A 31 -38.92 -32.74 67.83
CA THR A 31 -39.45 -31.39 67.98
C THR A 31 -38.30 -30.39 68.02
N ALA A 32 -38.06 -29.68 66.92
CA ALA A 32 -37.14 -28.54 66.92
C ALA A 32 -37.69 -27.48 67.89
N PRO A 33 -36.83 -26.83 68.70
CA PRO A 33 -37.28 -25.74 69.56
C PRO A 33 -37.94 -24.67 68.68
N LYS A 34 -39.07 -24.11 69.12
CA LYS A 34 -39.74 -22.99 68.45
C LYS A 34 -38.72 -21.86 68.29
N LYS A 35 -38.14 -21.72 67.09
CA LYS A 35 -37.25 -20.61 66.75
C LYS A 35 -37.96 -19.32 67.15
N SER A 36 -37.26 -18.45 67.87
CA SER A 36 -37.80 -17.14 68.23
C SER A 36 -38.25 -16.42 66.95
N PHE A 37 -39.31 -15.62 67.01
CA PHE A 37 -39.75 -14.79 65.88
C PHE A 37 -38.57 -14.00 65.30
N VAL A 38 -37.68 -13.52 66.17
CA VAL A 38 -36.45 -12.83 65.81
C VAL A 38 -35.50 -13.72 65.00
N GLU A 39 -35.29 -14.98 65.40
CA GLU A 39 -34.42 -15.91 64.67
C GLU A 39 -35.00 -16.30 63.30
N THR A 40 -36.32 -16.43 63.22
CA THR A 40 -37.02 -16.71 61.95
C THR A 40 -36.94 -15.51 61.00
N MET A 41 -37.10 -14.29 61.51
CA MET A 41 -36.94 -13.06 60.73
C MET A 41 -35.48 -12.83 60.32
N GLN A 42 -34.50 -13.14 61.19
CA GLN A 42 -33.09 -13.11 60.85
C GLN A 42 -32.71 -14.15 59.78
N GLN A 43 -33.31 -15.35 59.81
CA GLN A 43 -33.13 -16.36 58.76
C GLN A 43 -33.72 -15.90 57.43
N ARG A 44 -34.95 -15.38 57.43
CA ARG A 44 -35.57 -14.80 56.23
C ARG A 44 -34.76 -13.64 55.66
N GLY A 45 -34.22 -12.77 56.52
CA GLY A 45 -33.31 -11.70 56.10
C GLY A 45 -32.03 -12.22 55.45
N ARG A 46 -31.41 -13.27 56.02
CA ARG A 46 -30.23 -13.92 55.42
C ARG A 46 -30.54 -14.59 54.08
N ASP A 47 -31.66 -15.32 53.99
CA ASP A 47 -32.09 -15.99 52.75
C ASP A 47 -32.40 -14.96 51.65
N GLU A 48 -33.03 -13.82 52.00
CA GLU A 48 -33.32 -12.75 51.06
C GLU A 48 -32.05 -12.02 50.58
N ILE A 49 -31.05 -11.83 51.47
CA ILE A 49 -29.74 -11.29 51.08
C ILE A 49 -29.04 -12.22 50.07
N VAL A 50 -29.07 -13.53 50.29
CA VAL A 50 -28.48 -14.50 49.36
C VAL A 50 -29.19 -14.45 48.00
N ARG A 51 -30.53 -14.46 47.98
CA ARG A 51 -31.32 -14.32 46.74
C ARG A 51 -31.05 -13.01 46.03
N SER A 52 -31.00 -11.89 46.76
CA SER A 52 -30.71 -10.57 46.20
C SER A 52 -29.31 -10.52 45.57
N ASN A 53 -28.30 -11.10 46.22
CA ASN A 53 -26.95 -11.23 45.67
C ASN A 53 -26.91 -12.09 44.40
N GLU A 54 -27.65 -13.20 44.36
CA GLU A 54 -27.75 -14.03 43.16
C GLU A 54 -28.44 -13.30 42.00
N VAL A 55 -29.55 -12.61 42.27
CA VAL A 55 -30.26 -11.79 41.28
C VAL A 55 -29.36 -10.69 40.75
N TYR A 56 -28.63 -10.00 41.63
CA TYR A 56 -27.66 -8.97 41.24
C TYR A 56 -26.55 -9.54 40.35
N ARG A 57 -25.93 -10.66 40.77
CA ARG A 57 -24.87 -11.35 40.02
C ARG A 57 -25.36 -11.79 38.64
N TRP A 58 -26.54 -12.38 38.56
CA TRP A 58 -27.17 -12.76 37.28
C TRP A 58 -27.46 -11.56 36.40
N GLY A 59 -27.95 -10.46 36.98
CA GLY A 59 -28.13 -9.20 36.26
C GLY A 59 -26.83 -8.70 35.63
N ARG A 60 -25.71 -8.74 36.38
CA ARG A 60 -24.38 -8.37 35.86
C ARG A 60 -23.90 -9.29 34.74
N ILE A 61 -24.12 -10.60 34.86
CA ILE A 61 -23.78 -11.58 33.83
C ILE A 61 -24.58 -11.31 32.55
N MET A 62 -25.90 -11.11 32.67
CA MET A 62 -26.77 -10.82 31.53
C MET A 62 -26.38 -9.53 30.81
N ILE A 63 -26.03 -8.48 31.55
CA ILE A 63 -25.54 -7.21 30.98
C ILE A 63 -24.25 -7.45 30.19
N LYS A 64 -23.29 -8.20 30.76
CA LYS A 64 -22.03 -8.54 30.07
C LYS A 64 -22.27 -9.38 28.82
N GLN A 65 -23.12 -10.40 28.89
CA GLN A 65 -23.51 -11.22 27.74
C GLN A 65 -24.17 -10.38 26.64
N GLN A 66 -25.03 -9.43 27.01
CA GLN A 66 -25.66 -8.53 26.06
C GLN A 66 -24.65 -7.58 25.40
N GLN A 67 -23.72 -7.03 26.17
CA GLN A 67 -22.65 -6.17 25.66
C GLN A 67 -21.73 -6.95 24.71
N ALA A 68 -21.26 -8.13 25.13
CA ALA A 68 -20.39 -8.99 24.33
C ALA A 68 -21.06 -9.45 23.03
N THR A 69 -22.32 -9.91 23.09
CA THR A 69 -23.07 -10.29 21.88
C THR A 69 -23.26 -9.12 20.91
N LYS A 70 -23.61 -7.93 21.41
CA LYS A 70 -23.76 -6.72 20.58
C LYS A 70 -22.43 -6.28 19.98
N GLU A 71 -21.35 -6.36 20.73
CA GLU A 71 -20.02 -6.00 20.24
C GLU A 71 -19.52 -7.00 19.20
N LEU A 72 -19.84 -8.28 19.38
CA LEU A 72 -19.52 -9.35 18.43
C LEU A 72 -20.26 -9.15 17.10
N GLU A 73 -21.57 -8.87 17.16
CA GLU A 73 -22.38 -8.53 15.97
C GLU A 73 -21.82 -7.29 15.26
N LYS A 74 -21.54 -6.21 16.01
CA LYS A 74 -20.96 -4.98 15.46
C LYS A 74 -19.62 -5.24 14.78
N THR A 75 -18.72 -5.96 15.44
CA THR A 75 -17.39 -6.27 14.92
C THR A 75 -17.48 -7.13 13.66
N ALA A 76 -18.37 -8.12 13.62
CA ALA A 76 -18.60 -8.93 12.44
C ALA A 76 -19.17 -8.13 11.26
N GLN A 77 -20.07 -7.18 11.52
CA GLN A 77 -20.62 -6.30 10.48
C GLN A 77 -19.55 -5.36 9.92
N GLU A 78 -18.74 -4.73 10.78
CA GLU A 78 -17.61 -3.89 10.36
C GLU A 78 -16.61 -4.69 9.53
N ALA A 79 -16.23 -5.89 9.99
CA ALA A 79 -15.37 -6.82 9.27
C ALA A 79 -15.94 -7.18 7.88
N LYS A 80 -17.24 -7.47 7.79
CA LYS A 80 -17.92 -7.79 6.53
C LYS A 80 -17.88 -6.63 5.54
N ILE A 81 -18.14 -5.41 6.01
CA ILE A 81 -18.08 -4.20 5.18
C ILE A 81 -16.64 -3.98 4.70
N TYR A 82 -15.67 -4.12 5.60
CA TYR A 82 -14.26 -3.97 5.28
C TYR A 82 -13.80 -4.99 4.24
N LEU A 83 -14.17 -6.26 4.38
CA LEU A 83 -13.86 -7.32 3.42
C LEU A 83 -14.53 -7.11 2.05
N LYS A 84 -15.72 -6.48 2.01
CA LYS A 84 -16.42 -6.16 0.75
C LYS A 84 -15.74 -5.01 -0.01
N ASN A 85 -15.23 -4.03 0.72
CA ASN A 85 -14.52 -2.87 0.17
C ASN A 85 -12.99 -3.11 0.13
N ALA A 86 -12.57 -4.37 0.29
CA ALA A 86 -11.18 -4.78 0.34
C ALA A 86 -10.44 -4.50 -0.97
N ILE A 87 -9.11 -4.59 -0.89
CA ILE A 87 -8.21 -4.49 -2.03
C ILE A 87 -8.70 -5.42 -3.16
N ASP A 88 -8.84 -4.86 -4.36
CA ASP A 88 -9.07 -5.65 -5.58
C ASP A 88 -7.83 -6.51 -5.84
N THR A 89 -7.90 -7.76 -5.40
CA THR A 89 -6.81 -8.72 -5.51
C THR A 89 -6.49 -9.06 -6.96
N THR A 90 -7.45 -8.93 -7.88
CA THR A 90 -7.25 -9.21 -9.30
C THR A 90 -6.41 -8.11 -9.93
N SER A 91 -6.81 -6.86 -9.71
CA SER A 91 -6.06 -5.70 -10.17
C SER A 91 -4.65 -5.67 -9.58
N LEU A 92 -4.48 -6.01 -8.30
CA LEU A 92 -3.16 -6.06 -7.67
C LEU A 92 -2.27 -7.17 -8.26
N LEU A 93 -2.81 -8.35 -8.54
CA LEU A 93 -2.05 -9.43 -9.17
C LEU A 93 -1.59 -9.06 -10.58
N GLN A 94 -2.46 -8.42 -11.36
CA GLN A 94 -2.09 -7.92 -12.69
C GLN A 94 -1.00 -6.83 -12.59
N GLU A 95 -1.12 -5.92 -11.62
CA GLU A 95 -0.12 -4.88 -11.38
C GLU A 95 1.25 -5.48 -11.00
N LEU A 96 1.27 -6.55 -10.20
CA LEU A 96 2.50 -7.28 -9.86
C LEU A 96 3.14 -7.92 -11.10
N ASP A 97 2.34 -8.50 -11.99
CA ASP A 97 2.85 -9.12 -13.21
C ASP A 97 3.39 -8.07 -14.20
N ASP A 98 2.71 -6.93 -14.33
CA ASP A 98 3.16 -5.79 -15.14
C ASP A 98 4.50 -5.22 -14.64
N VAL A 99 4.65 -5.09 -13.31
CA VAL A 99 5.91 -4.65 -12.70
C VAL A 99 7.01 -5.67 -12.92
N LYS A 100 6.73 -6.97 -12.78
CA LYS A 100 7.71 -8.02 -13.08
C LYS A 100 8.16 -8.01 -14.53
N ALA A 101 7.24 -7.84 -15.47
CA ALA A 101 7.57 -7.74 -16.90
C ALA A 101 8.44 -6.51 -17.18
N SER A 102 8.08 -5.36 -16.62
CA SER A 102 8.86 -4.11 -16.74
C SER A 102 10.25 -4.27 -16.11
N PHE A 103 10.32 -4.90 -14.95
CA PHE A 103 11.56 -5.17 -14.24
C PHE A 103 12.46 -6.13 -15.01
N ALA A 104 11.92 -7.17 -15.65
CA ALA A 104 12.68 -8.07 -16.50
C ALA A 104 13.38 -7.33 -17.66
N ILE A 105 12.69 -6.35 -18.28
CA ILE A 105 13.27 -5.50 -19.33
C ILE A 105 14.41 -4.64 -18.77
N VAL A 106 14.25 -4.10 -17.55
CA VAL A 106 15.29 -3.28 -16.89
C VAL A 106 16.52 -4.12 -16.53
N LYS A 107 16.32 -5.31 -15.94
CA LYS A 107 17.39 -6.27 -15.60
C LYS A 107 18.17 -6.69 -16.84
N ASP A 108 17.46 -6.88 -17.95
CA ASP A 108 18.09 -7.27 -19.20
C ASP A 108 19.05 -6.17 -19.69
N GLY A 109 20.23 -6.61 -20.09
CA GLY A 109 21.33 -5.76 -20.50
C GLY A 109 22.16 -5.18 -19.35
N ILE A 110 21.71 -5.21 -18.09
CA ILE A 110 22.46 -4.66 -16.93
C ILE A 110 22.88 -5.75 -15.94
N ILE A 111 21.93 -6.60 -15.53
CA ILE A 111 22.13 -7.68 -14.56
C ILE A 111 22.18 -9.02 -15.31
N THR A 112 21.21 -9.24 -16.19
CA THR A 112 21.13 -10.42 -17.07
C THR A 112 21.61 -10.06 -18.47
N ASN A 113 22.31 -10.98 -19.15
CA ASN A 113 22.86 -10.75 -20.50
C ASN A 113 23.70 -9.46 -20.58
N LYS A 114 24.63 -9.29 -19.62
CA LYS A 114 25.51 -8.13 -19.52
C LYS A 114 26.30 -7.96 -20.81
N GLY A 115 26.09 -6.84 -21.50
CA GLY A 115 26.86 -6.50 -22.69
C GLY A 115 28.33 -6.25 -22.37
N THR A 116 29.15 -6.12 -23.41
CA THR A 116 30.59 -5.83 -23.28
C THR A 116 30.91 -4.51 -22.58
N ALA A 117 29.99 -3.55 -22.60
CA ALA A 117 30.08 -2.28 -21.89
C ALA A 117 28.69 -1.77 -21.52
N GLN A 118 28.60 -1.00 -20.43
CA GLN A 118 27.39 -0.30 -20.02
C GLN A 118 27.55 1.18 -20.34
N THR A 119 26.49 1.82 -20.83
CA THR A 119 26.49 3.27 -21.04
C THR A 119 25.83 3.97 -19.87
N GLN A 120 26.32 5.15 -19.51
CA GLN A 120 25.71 6.00 -18.49
C GLN A 120 24.23 6.23 -18.79
N ARG A 121 23.87 6.49 -20.06
CA ARG A 121 22.47 6.65 -20.50
C ARG A 121 21.60 5.43 -20.21
N ASN A 122 22.06 4.21 -20.53
CA ASN A 122 21.30 2.98 -20.26
C ASN A 122 21.06 2.80 -18.75
N LEU A 123 22.07 3.07 -17.93
CA LEU A 123 21.95 2.99 -16.47
C LEU A 123 21.00 4.07 -15.94
N SER A 124 21.14 5.33 -16.36
CA SER A 124 20.25 6.42 -15.92
C SER A 124 18.78 6.17 -16.27
N VAL A 125 18.48 5.73 -17.49
CA VAL A 125 17.12 5.36 -17.90
C VAL A 125 16.59 4.21 -17.04
N SER A 126 17.44 3.22 -16.78
CA SER A 126 17.08 2.05 -15.95
C SER A 126 16.84 2.44 -14.49
N THR A 127 17.62 3.35 -13.92
CA THR A 127 17.41 3.91 -12.57
C THR A 127 16.07 4.63 -12.46
N VAL A 128 15.72 5.47 -13.45
CA VAL A 128 14.43 6.19 -13.45
C VAL A 128 13.25 5.23 -13.49
N VAL A 129 13.32 4.23 -14.37
CA VAL A 129 12.28 3.19 -14.46
C VAL A 129 12.19 2.41 -13.15
N LEU A 130 13.33 1.95 -12.62
CA LEU A 130 13.37 1.11 -11.44
C LEU A 130 12.87 1.84 -10.20
N ARG A 131 13.21 3.11 -10.04
CA ARG A 131 12.66 3.98 -8.97
C ARG A 131 11.15 4.10 -9.04
N GLN A 132 10.60 4.24 -10.25
CA GLN A 132 9.15 4.28 -10.44
C GLN A 132 8.48 2.95 -10.05
N LEU A 133 9.10 1.81 -10.41
CA LEU A 133 8.60 0.48 -10.01
C LEU A 133 8.68 0.28 -8.49
N GLN A 134 9.77 0.70 -7.85
CA GLN A 134 9.94 0.69 -6.39
C GLN A 134 8.86 1.51 -5.70
N ASP A 135 8.64 2.75 -6.14
CA ASP A 135 7.62 3.64 -5.57
C ASP A 135 6.21 3.03 -5.70
N GLN A 136 5.92 2.40 -6.84
CA GLN A 136 4.66 1.70 -7.07
C GLN A 136 4.48 0.52 -6.11
N MET A 137 5.50 -0.33 -5.99
CA MET A 137 5.44 -1.52 -5.12
C MET A 137 5.46 -1.17 -3.64
N ASN A 138 6.19 -0.14 -3.22
CA ASN A 138 6.16 0.36 -1.85
C ASN A 138 4.78 0.91 -1.47
N ARG A 139 4.12 1.65 -2.37
CA ARG A 139 2.73 2.09 -2.14
C ARG A 139 1.78 0.91 -1.98
N ARG A 140 1.90 -0.12 -2.81
CA ARG A 140 1.08 -1.33 -2.68
C ARG A 140 1.40 -2.13 -1.43
N LYS A 141 2.66 -2.25 -1.06
CA LYS A 141 3.10 -2.87 0.19
C LYS A 141 2.38 -2.26 1.40
N ILE A 142 2.41 -0.94 1.53
CA ILE A 142 1.75 -0.22 2.63
C ILE A 142 0.24 -0.53 2.67
N GLN A 143 -0.41 -0.57 1.52
CA GLN A 143 -1.85 -0.87 1.45
C GLN A 143 -2.17 -2.31 1.83
N VAL A 144 -1.39 -3.27 1.34
CA VAL A 144 -1.55 -4.69 1.67
C VAL A 144 -1.25 -4.94 3.15
N ASP A 145 -0.23 -4.30 3.72
CA ASP A 145 0.11 -4.39 5.14
C ASP A 145 -0.99 -3.81 6.03
N ALA A 146 -1.54 -2.64 5.64
CA ALA A 146 -2.68 -2.04 6.34
C ALA A 146 -3.92 -2.93 6.30
N PHE A 147 -4.17 -3.58 5.15
CA PHE A 147 -5.26 -4.53 4.97
C PHE A 147 -5.09 -5.77 5.84
N ALA A 148 -3.90 -6.40 5.80
CA ALA A 148 -3.55 -7.54 6.63
C ALA A 148 -3.76 -7.23 8.12
N GLY A 149 -3.20 -6.11 8.58
CA GLY A 149 -3.28 -5.69 9.98
C GLY A 149 -4.71 -5.43 10.44
N THR A 150 -5.56 -4.87 9.57
CA THR A 150 -6.96 -4.59 9.92
C THR A 150 -7.79 -5.87 10.01
N ILE A 151 -7.60 -6.84 9.09
CA ILE A 151 -8.30 -8.13 9.14
C ILE A 151 -7.90 -8.91 10.39
N VAL A 152 -6.60 -8.94 10.71
CA VAL A 152 -6.10 -9.60 11.92
C VAL A 152 -6.73 -8.97 13.18
N LYS A 153 -6.79 -7.64 13.27
CA LYS A 153 -7.47 -6.95 14.39
C LYS A 153 -8.94 -7.35 14.54
N TYR A 154 -9.69 -7.47 13.43
CA TYR A 154 -11.08 -7.94 13.50
C TYR A 154 -11.17 -9.39 13.99
N ARG A 155 -10.28 -10.26 13.50
CA ARG A 155 -10.21 -11.67 13.94
C ARG A 155 -9.89 -11.76 15.43
N ASP A 156 -8.87 -11.07 15.89
CA ASP A 156 -8.45 -11.05 17.30
C ASP A 156 -9.57 -10.55 18.21
N LYS A 157 -10.29 -9.50 17.78
CA LYS A 157 -11.44 -8.98 18.52
C LYS A 157 -12.57 -9.99 18.60
N ILE A 158 -12.88 -10.69 17.51
CA ILE A 158 -13.88 -11.75 17.48
C ILE A 158 -13.45 -12.93 18.39
N ASP A 159 -12.20 -13.37 18.30
CA ASP A 159 -11.66 -14.48 19.09
C ASP A 159 -11.63 -14.16 20.59
N SER A 160 -11.28 -12.92 20.98
CA SER A 160 -11.32 -12.50 22.39
C SER A 160 -12.74 -12.51 22.96
N LEU A 161 -13.74 -12.05 22.19
CA LEU A 161 -15.15 -12.10 22.58
C LEU A 161 -15.69 -13.53 22.66
N TYR A 162 -15.24 -14.44 21.79
CA TYR A 162 -15.57 -15.87 21.87
C TYR A 162 -14.92 -16.58 23.06
N THR A 163 -13.79 -16.06 23.55
CA THR A 163 -13.05 -16.66 24.68
C THR A 163 -13.58 -16.19 26.04
N ASP A 164 -14.41 -15.14 26.08
CA ASP A 164 -15.03 -14.65 27.31
C ASP A 164 -15.92 -15.74 27.94
N THR A 165 -15.52 -16.22 29.12
CA THR A 165 -16.22 -17.28 29.86
C THR A 165 -17.64 -16.90 30.26
N THR A 166 -17.94 -15.61 30.39
CA THR A 166 -19.28 -15.12 30.74
C THR A 166 -20.33 -15.49 29.68
N MET A 167 -19.92 -15.64 28.41
CA MET A 167 -20.78 -16.07 27.30
C MET A 167 -21.28 -17.50 27.45
N TYR A 168 -20.61 -18.31 28.27
CA TYR A 168 -20.95 -19.71 28.51
C TYR A 168 -21.52 -19.97 29.91
N THR A 169 -21.83 -18.90 30.66
CA THR A 169 -22.50 -19.01 31.96
C THR A 169 -24.02 -19.06 31.79
N PHE A 170 -24.64 -20.18 32.13
CA PHE A 170 -26.07 -20.43 31.95
C PHE A 170 -26.84 -20.28 33.25
N SER A 171 -28.00 -19.62 33.21
CA SER A 171 -28.87 -19.48 34.38
C SER A 171 -29.45 -20.82 34.84
N SER A 172 -29.78 -20.93 36.13
CA SER A 172 -30.50 -22.09 36.67
C SER A 172 -31.94 -22.25 36.12
N ASP A 173 -32.49 -21.23 35.46
CA ASP A 173 -33.81 -21.23 34.86
C ASP A 173 -33.79 -21.75 33.40
N SER A 174 -34.48 -22.87 33.16
CA SER A 174 -34.53 -23.52 31.84
C SER A 174 -35.10 -22.65 30.72
N VAL A 175 -36.03 -21.73 31.02
CA VAL A 175 -36.66 -20.85 30.01
C VAL A 175 -35.65 -19.82 29.52
N LYS A 176 -34.92 -19.19 30.45
CA LYS A 176 -33.87 -18.20 30.15
C LYS A 176 -32.73 -18.83 29.36
N VAL A 177 -32.34 -20.06 29.70
CA VAL A 177 -31.32 -20.82 28.94
C VAL A 177 -31.75 -21.04 27.51
N ARG A 178 -32.99 -21.51 27.26
CA ARG A 178 -33.50 -21.72 25.89
C ARG A 178 -33.51 -20.43 25.08
N ALA A 179 -33.96 -19.32 25.66
CA ALA A 179 -33.97 -18.02 25.00
C ALA A 179 -32.55 -17.55 24.62
N TYR A 180 -31.59 -17.71 25.53
CA TYR A 180 -30.20 -17.33 25.29
C TYR A 180 -29.51 -18.22 24.25
N ILE A 181 -29.70 -19.54 24.29
CA ILE A 181 -29.18 -20.48 23.28
C ILE A 181 -29.73 -20.14 21.89
N LYS A 182 -31.04 -19.80 21.79
CA LYS A 182 -31.64 -19.37 20.52
C LYS A 182 -30.97 -18.10 19.99
N LYS A 183 -30.69 -17.13 20.86
CA LYS A 183 -29.95 -15.91 20.51
C LYS A 183 -28.54 -16.23 20.00
N LEU A 184 -27.77 -17.03 20.73
CA LEU A 184 -26.42 -17.44 20.32
C LEU A 184 -26.42 -18.17 18.98
N THR A 185 -27.42 -19.03 18.73
CA THR A 185 -27.54 -19.74 17.45
C THR A 185 -27.75 -18.79 16.29
N LEU A 186 -28.56 -17.75 16.47
CA LEU A 186 -28.79 -16.72 15.44
C LEU A 186 -27.49 -15.95 15.14
N ILE A 187 -26.77 -15.53 16.19
CA ILE A 187 -25.48 -14.83 16.08
C ILE A 187 -24.46 -15.69 15.32
N VAL A 188 -24.32 -16.97 15.69
CA VAL A 188 -23.38 -17.88 15.02
C VAL A 188 -23.73 -18.06 13.54
N LYS A 189 -25.03 -18.09 13.19
CA LYS A 189 -25.47 -18.17 11.79
C LYS A 189 -25.09 -16.92 10.99
N GLU A 190 -25.14 -15.74 11.61
CA GLU A 190 -24.75 -14.48 10.97
C GLU A 190 -23.23 -14.33 10.85
N ILE A 191 -22.48 -14.73 11.88
CA ILE A 191 -21.04 -14.49 11.99
C ILE A 191 -20.21 -15.59 11.35
N GLY A 192 -20.68 -16.84 11.30
CA GLY A 192 -19.93 -17.96 10.73
C GLY A 192 -19.39 -17.72 9.31
N PRO A 193 -20.16 -17.15 8.37
CA PRO A 193 -19.67 -16.77 7.05
C PRO A 193 -18.60 -15.66 7.09
N VAL A 194 -18.77 -14.67 7.97
CA VAL A 194 -17.79 -13.58 8.16
C VAL A 194 -16.48 -14.14 8.70
N ASP A 195 -16.56 -15.05 9.67
CA ASP A 195 -15.40 -15.71 10.25
C ASP A 195 -14.58 -16.49 9.21
N SER A 196 -15.29 -17.21 8.34
CA SER A 196 -14.69 -17.94 7.21
C SER A 196 -14.06 -16.98 6.20
N ALA A 197 -14.72 -15.85 5.91
CA ALA A 197 -14.21 -14.84 5.00
C ALA A 197 -12.98 -14.11 5.57
N LEU A 198 -12.95 -13.81 6.87
CA LEU A 198 -11.78 -13.27 7.58
C LEU A 198 -10.60 -14.22 7.46
N HIS A 199 -10.80 -15.51 7.74
CA HIS A 199 -9.72 -16.50 7.63
C HIS A 199 -9.15 -16.58 6.20
N LYS A 200 -10.03 -16.62 5.19
CA LYS A 200 -9.60 -16.59 3.78
C LYS A 200 -8.88 -15.28 3.44
N GLY A 201 -9.36 -14.15 3.95
CA GLY A 201 -8.76 -12.83 3.78
C GLY A 201 -7.36 -12.75 4.36
N ILE A 202 -7.13 -13.29 5.55
CA ILE A 202 -5.79 -13.37 6.19
C ILE A 202 -4.83 -14.14 5.30
N LEU A 203 -5.20 -15.36 4.88
CA LEU A 203 -4.34 -16.20 4.03
C LEU A 203 -4.02 -15.53 2.68
N THR A 204 -5.04 -14.92 2.06
CA THR A 204 -4.87 -14.20 0.80
C THR A 204 -3.95 -13.00 0.98
N SER A 205 -4.13 -12.23 2.06
CA SER A 205 -3.30 -11.08 2.37
C SER A 205 -1.85 -11.48 2.62
N GLN A 206 -1.61 -12.55 3.38
CA GLN A 206 -0.25 -13.07 3.61
C GLN A 206 0.44 -13.49 2.31
N ASN A 207 -0.28 -14.15 1.39
CA ASN A 207 0.26 -14.50 0.08
C ASN A 207 0.64 -13.24 -0.72
N LEU A 208 -0.23 -12.22 -0.72
CA LEU A 208 0.04 -10.96 -1.38
C LEU A 208 1.22 -10.22 -0.77
N GLN A 209 1.31 -10.15 0.56
CA GLN A 209 2.47 -9.58 1.27
C GLN A 209 3.75 -10.26 0.83
N SER A 210 3.80 -11.59 0.87
CA SER A 210 4.98 -12.35 0.45
C SER A 210 5.40 -12.05 -1.00
N LYS A 211 4.44 -11.97 -1.94
CA LYS A 211 4.72 -11.63 -3.35
C LYS A 211 5.23 -10.20 -3.52
N VAL A 212 4.59 -9.24 -2.85
CA VAL A 212 4.97 -7.82 -2.90
C VAL A 212 6.34 -7.63 -2.25
N ASP A 213 6.57 -8.20 -1.07
CA ASP A 213 7.82 -8.11 -0.32
C ASP A 213 8.99 -8.69 -1.11
N SER A 214 8.79 -9.85 -1.75
CA SER A 214 9.79 -10.45 -2.64
C SER A 214 10.14 -9.52 -3.80
N LEU A 215 9.14 -8.93 -4.45
CA LEU A 215 9.37 -8.05 -5.60
C LEU A 215 10.02 -6.72 -5.19
N VAL A 216 9.60 -6.13 -4.06
CA VAL A 216 10.24 -4.95 -3.47
C VAL A 216 11.70 -5.24 -3.14
N PHE A 217 11.99 -6.39 -2.54
CA PHE A 217 13.36 -6.81 -2.26
C PHE A 217 14.19 -6.91 -3.54
N GLU A 218 13.71 -7.62 -4.56
CA GLU A 218 14.42 -7.75 -5.83
C GLU A 218 14.66 -6.39 -6.52
N LEU A 219 13.68 -5.50 -6.49
CA LEU A 219 13.81 -4.14 -7.02
C LEU A 219 14.89 -3.36 -6.27
N ASN A 220 14.89 -3.40 -4.94
CA ASN A 220 15.90 -2.71 -4.12
C ASN A 220 17.31 -3.24 -4.37
N THR A 221 17.48 -4.55 -4.45
CA THR A 221 18.77 -5.16 -4.79
C THR A 221 19.26 -4.70 -6.15
N ALA A 222 18.39 -4.71 -7.17
CA ALA A 222 18.75 -4.24 -8.50
C ALA A 222 19.06 -2.73 -8.54
N ALA A 223 18.39 -1.92 -7.72
CA ALA A 223 18.70 -0.49 -7.57
C ALA A 223 20.13 -0.29 -7.05
N GLU A 224 20.48 -1.01 -6.00
CA GLU A 224 21.79 -0.95 -5.36
C GLU A 224 22.90 -1.44 -6.30
N GLU A 225 22.65 -2.52 -7.05
CA GLU A 225 23.58 -2.98 -8.09
C GLU A 225 23.81 -1.91 -9.18
N ILE A 226 22.75 -1.25 -9.65
CA ILE A 226 22.87 -0.18 -10.66
C ILE A 226 23.65 1.02 -10.11
N ASP A 227 23.42 1.41 -8.86
CA ASP A 227 24.14 2.50 -8.20
C ASP A 227 25.64 2.19 -8.09
N ILE A 228 25.97 0.95 -7.70
CA ILE A 228 27.36 0.45 -7.69
C ILE A 228 27.96 0.48 -9.10
N PHE A 229 27.22 0.10 -10.15
CA PHE A 229 27.71 0.18 -11.52
C PHE A 229 27.96 1.61 -11.98
N GLN A 230 27.08 2.56 -11.63
CA GLN A 230 27.26 3.97 -11.94
C GLN A 230 28.52 4.52 -11.30
N LYS A 231 28.69 4.28 -9.99
CA LYS A 231 29.89 4.70 -9.26
C LYS A 231 31.18 4.10 -9.83
N ASN A 232 31.15 2.82 -10.18
CA ASN A 232 32.31 2.17 -10.80
C ASN A 232 32.65 2.74 -12.18
N LEU A 233 31.65 3.15 -12.98
CA LEU A 233 31.91 3.82 -14.26
C LEU A 233 32.55 5.19 -14.05
N GLU A 234 32.06 5.95 -13.07
CA GLU A 234 32.63 7.26 -12.69
C GLU A 234 34.10 7.12 -12.26
N ASP A 235 34.42 6.13 -11.44
CA ASP A 235 35.79 5.85 -10.99
C ASP A 235 36.72 5.35 -12.13
N GLN A 236 36.17 4.93 -13.26
CA GLN A 236 36.89 4.28 -14.37
C GLN A 236 36.88 5.07 -15.68
N ILE A 237 36.44 6.34 -15.69
CA ILE A 237 36.37 7.18 -16.90
C ILE A 237 37.71 7.26 -17.66
N THR A 238 38.84 7.27 -16.93
CA THR A 238 40.19 7.33 -17.52
C THR A 238 40.77 5.95 -17.87
N ARG A 239 40.07 4.88 -17.50
CA ARG A 239 40.49 3.50 -17.79
C ARG A 239 39.88 3.03 -19.09
N ARG A 240 40.57 2.06 -19.70
CA ARG A 240 40.15 1.48 -20.96
C ARG A 240 38.92 0.59 -20.77
N GLU A 241 37.78 1.01 -21.33
CA GLU A 241 36.50 0.30 -21.20
C GLU A 241 36.35 -0.92 -22.11
N PHE A 242 37.01 -0.92 -23.28
CA PHE A 242 36.85 -1.97 -24.29
C PHE A 242 38.13 -2.78 -24.49
N ALA A 243 37.97 -4.09 -24.70
CA ALA A 243 39.05 -4.99 -25.07
C ALA A 243 39.67 -4.58 -26.43
N ASN A 244 40.87 -5.10 -26.73
CA ASN A 244 41.46 -4.93 -28.06
C ASN A 244 40.53 -5.49 -29.14
N ILE A 245 40.60 -4.91 -30.34
CA ILE A 245 39.83 -5.34 -31.53
C ILE A 245 40.09 -6.82 -31.87
N TRP A 246 41.23 -7.35 -31.42
CA TRP A 246 41.69 -8.72 -31.62
C TRP A 246 41.30 -9.69 -30.50
N ASN A 247 40.71 -9.21 -29.41
CA ASN A 247 40.25 -10.04 -28.31
C ASN A 247 38.80 -10.47 -28.56
N PRO A 248 38.38 -11.65 -28.06
CA PRO A 248 36.98 -12.04 -28.12
C PRO A 248 36.13 -10.99 -27.39
N VAL A 249 35.18 -10.40 -28.12
CA VAL A 249 34.13 -9.59 -27.52
C VAL A 249 33.27 -10.48 -26.63
N GLY A 250 32.92 -9.99 -25.45
CA GLY A 250 31.91 -10.61 -24.59
C GLY A 250 30.52 -10.62 -25.25
N PHE A 251 29.45 -10.71 -24.46
CA PHE A 251 28.10 -10.77 -25.00
C PHE A 251 27.79 -9.55 -25.91
N SER A 252 27.58 -9.83 -27.19
CA SER A 252 27.32 -8.83 -28.23
C SER A 252 25.93 -9.03 -28.80
N ARG A 253 25.10 -7.98 -28.78
CA ARG A 253 23.79 -7.98 -29.43
C ARG A 253 23.90 -7.38 -30.84
N PRO A 254 23.19 -7.93 -31.84
CA PRO A 254 23.05 -7.29 -33.15
C PRO A 254 22.54 -5.85 -33.04
N PHE A 255 22.99 -4.97 -33.92
CA PHE A 255 22.65 -3.54 -33.90
C PHE A 255 21.13 -3.28 -33.95
N GLU A 256 20.39 -4.04 -34.76
CA GLU A 256 18.92 -3.95 -34.83
C GLU A 256 18.26 -4.24 -33.48
N GLN A 257 18.77 -5.24 -32.75
CA GLN A 257 18.27 -5.57 -31.41
C GLN A 257 18.66 -4.52 -30.37
N ILE A 258 19.79 -3.83 -30.53
CA ILE A 258 20.19 -2.72 -29.66
C ILE A 258 19.23 -1.54 -29.82
N ILE A 259 18.85 -1.20 -31.05
CA ILE A 259 17.88 -0.12 -31.31
C ILE A 259 16.53 -0.48 -30.69
N ASP A 260 16.01 -1.67 -30.94
CA ASP A 260 14.70 -2.09 -30.42
C ASP A 260 14.68 -2.15 -28.89
N PHE A 261 15.74 -2.67 -28.29
CA PHE A 261 15.93 -2.69 -26.85
C PHE A 261 15.98 -1.29 -26.24
N SER A 262 16.77 -0.39 -26.84
CA SER A 262 16.89 1.01 -26.38
C SER A 262 15.56 1.75 -26.52
N ALA A 263 14.88 1.60 -27.66
CA ALA A 263 13.60 2.24 -27.92
C ALA A 263 12.53 1.74 -26.93
N THR A 264 12.53 0.46 -26.59
CA THR A 264 11.58 -0.11 -25.62
C THR A 264 11.79 0.48 -24.22
N LYS A 265 13.03 0.56 -23.72
CA LYS A 265 13.32 1.17 -22.41
C LYS A 265 13.01 2.66 -22.38
N GLU A 266 13.37 3.40 -23.43
CA GLU A 266 13.11 4.84 -23.51
C GLU A 266 11.61 5.14 -23.61
N ARG A 267 10.87 4.34 -24.39
CA ARG A 267 9.41 4.46 -24.44
C ARG A 267 8.78 4.18 -23.07
N MET A 268 9.28 3.19 -22.35
CA MET A 268 8.80 2.87 -21.00
C MET A 268 9.04 4.06 -20.05
N ALA A 269 10.25 4.62 -20.04
CA ALA A 269 10.57 5.81 -19.25
C ALA A 269 9.69 7.02 -19.63
N LEU A 270 9.46 7.24 -20.93
CA LEU A 270 8.57 8.30 -21.42
C LEU A 270 7.12 8.11 -20.96
N VAL A 271 6.59 6.89 -21.06
CA VAL A 271 5.24 6.57 -20.60
C VAL A 271 5.11 6.81 -19.10
N PHE A 272 6.10 6.41 -18.30
CA PHE A 272 6.12 6.69 -16.87
C PHE A 272 6.20 8.19 -16.56
N TYR A 273 7.03 8.94 -17.29
CA TYR A 273 7.11 10.39 -17.14
C TYR A 273 5.78 11.08 -17.43
N ILE A 274 5.10 10.70 -18.52
CA ILE A 274 3.80 11.26 -18.90
C ILE A 274 2.74 10.94 -17.86
N LYS A 275 2.65 9.67 -17.42
CA LYS A 275 1.69 9.25 -16.40
C LYS A 275 1.88 10.02 -15.09
N ASN A 276 3.13 10.23 -14.67
CA ASN A 276 3.43 10.90 -13.41
C ASN A 276 3.26 12.43 -13.47
N ASN A 277 3.46 13.03 -14.65
CA ASN A 277 3.44 14.48 -14.83
C ASN A 277 2.26 14.98 -15.67
N ILE A 278 1.16 14.19 -15.78
CA ILE A 278 0.00 14.52 -16.62
C ILE A 278 -0.54 15.92 -16.33
N GLY A 279 -0.62 16.32 -15.05
CA GLY A 279 -1.11 17.64 -14.65
C GLY A 279 -0.18 18.78 -15.09
N LYS A 280 1.14 18.59 -14.97
CA LYS A 280 2.13 19.57 -15.43
C LYS A 280 2.12 19.69 -16.96
N LEU A 281 2.03 18.56 -17.66
CA LEU A 281 1.93 18.53 -19.12
C LEU A 281 0.67 19.23 -19.61
N LEU A 282 -0.46 19.04 -18.92
CA LEU A 282 -1.70 19.74 -19.22
C LEU A 282 -1.56 21.25 -19.01
N LEU A 283 -0.91 21.69 -17.95
CA LEU A 283 -0.61 23.11 -17.72
C LEU A 283 0.25 23.70 -18.85
N VAL A 284 1.34 23.02 -19.23
CA VAL A 284 2.18 23.43 -20.36
C VAL A 284 1.37 23.50 -21.66
N LEU A 285 0.50 22.52 -21.91
CA LEU A 285 -0.37 22.51 -23.08
C LEU A 285 -1.34 23.69 -23.08
N ILE A 286 -1.97 24.02 -21.94
CA ILE A 286 -2.82 25.20 -21.79
C ILE A 286 -2.02 26.49 -22.05
N ALA A 287 -0.80 26.58 -21.51
CA ALA A 287 0.07 27.74 -21.72
C ALA A 287 0.43 27.91 -23.21
N ILE A 288 0.75 26.81 -23.91
CA ILE A 288 1.00 26.84 -25.36
C ILE A 288 -0.24 27.30 -26.11
N ILE A 289 -1.42 26.73 -25.84
CA ILE A 289 -2.68 27.12 -26.51
C ILE A 289 -2.99 28.60 -26.28
N THR A 290 -2.82 29.08 -25.05
CA THR A 290 -3.05 30.49 -24.70
C THR A 290 -2.07 31.41 -25.42
N SER A 291 -0.80 31.03 -25.50
CA SER A 291 0.23 31.76 -26.24
C SER A 291 -0.03 31.75 -27.75
N ILE A 292 -0.50 30.64 -28.33
CA ILE A 292 -0.92 30.56 -29.73
C ILE A 292 -2.06 31.55 -29.99
N PHE A 293 -3.09 31.55 -29.13
CA PHE A 293 -4.22 32.47 -29.28
C PHE A 293 -3.76 33.93 -29.21
N PHE A 294 -2.93 34.26 -28.21
CA PHE A 294 -2.37 35.59 -28.04
C PHE A 294 -1.54 36.05 -29.24
N LEU A 295 -0.57 35.24 -29.70
CA LEU A 295 0.29 35.59 -30.84
C LEU A 295 -0.49 35.68 -32.16
N THR A 296 -1.53 34.85 -32.32
CA THR A 296 -2.41 34.91 -33.49
C THR A 296 -3.28 36.18 -33.45
N SER A 297 -3.80 36.55 -32.28
CA SER A 297 -4.55 37.80 -32.09
C SER A 297 -3.66 39.03 -32.32
N LEU A 298 -2.44 39.00 -31.80
CA LEU A 298 -1.45 40.07 -31.97
C LEU A 298 -1.09 40.26 -33.44
N LYS A 299 -0.90 39.16 -34.19
CA LYS A 299 -0.66 39.21 -35.63
C LYS A 299 -1.81 39.89 -36.38
N ARG A 300 -3.07 39.61 -36.00
CA ARG A 300 -4.26 40.26 -36.60
C ARG A 300 -4.28 41.75 -36.32
N HIS A 301 -4.10 42.17 -35.07
CA HIS A 301 -4.07 43.59 -34.72
C HIS A 301 -2.95 44.37 -35.44
N ILE A 302 -1.73 43.82 -35.51
CA ILE A 302 -0.61 44.48 -36.21
C ILE A 302 -0.87 44.55 -37.73
N ALA A 303 -1.60 43.59 -38.29
CA ALA A 303 -2.02 43.61 -39.69
C ALA A 303 -3.06 44.70 -39.94
N ASP A 304 -4.05 44.81 -39.06
CA ASP A 304 -5.13 45.80 -39.15
C ASP A 304 -4.59 47.24 -38.99
N ASP A 305 -3.55 47.42 -38.16
CA ASP A 305 -2.86 48.71 -37.97
C ASP A 305 -1.87 49.06 -39.11
N GLY A 306 -1.69 48.19 -40.11
CA GLY A 306 -0.77 48.40 -41.23
C GLY A 306 0.72 48.35 -40.88
N ASN A 307 1.08 47.88 -39.68
CA ASN A 307 2.45 47.87 -39.14
C ASN A 307 3.21 46.55 -39.41
N LEU A 308 2.70 45.71 -40.30
CA LEU A 308 3.38 44.48 -40.74
C LEU A 308 4.53 44.82 -41.68
N GLN A 309 5.75 44.50 -41.27
CA GLN A 309 6.91 44.63 -42.15
C GLN A 309 6.92 43.48 -43.17
N PRO A 310 7.22 43.74 -44.46
CA PRO A 310 7.19 42.72 -45.52
C PRO A 310 8.22 41.60 -45.33
N ASP A 311 9.31 41.86 -44.60
CA ASP A 311 10.35 40.89 -44.24
C ASP A 311 10.21 40.34 -42.81
N PHE A 312 9.21 40.80 -42.05
CA PHE A 312 9.01 40.50 -40.62
C PHE A 312 10.24 40.81 -39.75
N ASN A 313 11.07 41.79 -40.12
CA ASN A 313 12.26 42.12 -39.33
C ASN A 313 11.86 42.67 -37.95
N GLY A 314 12.47 42.13 -36.89
CA GLY A 314 12.02 42.37 -35.50
C GLY A 314 10.65 41.79 -35.12
N GLN A 315 9.97 41.10 -36.05
CA GLN A 315 8.61 40.55 -35.90
C GLN A 315 8.57 39.02 -36.16
N LEU A 316 9.70 38.31 -36.04
CA LEU A 316 9.77 36.86 -36.29
C LEU A 316 8.79 36.05 -35.44
N VAL A 317 8.48 36.52 -34.22
CA VAL A 317 7.56 35.88 -33.27
C VAL A 317 6.12 35.79 -33.83
N ILE A 318 5.69 36.76 -34.65
CA ILE A 318 4.34 36.77 -35.26
C ILE A 318 4.32 36.10 -36.64
N ARG A 319 5.49 35.84 -37.27
CA ARG A 319 5.57 35.13 -38.55
C ARG A 319 5.07 33.69 -38.43
N TYR A 320 5.46 32.99 -37.36
CA TYR A 320 5.06 31.61 -37.06
C TYR A 320 4.46 31.47 -35.65
N PRO A 321 3.20 31.92 -35.41
CA PRO A 321 2.60 31.99 -34.07
C PRO A 321 2.64 30.68 -33.29
N VAL A 322 2.49 29.54 -33.96
CA VAL A 322 2.52 28.21 -33.31
C VAL A 322 3.92 27.84 -32.82
N LEU A 323 4.93 27.93 -33.70
CA LEU A 323 6.32 27.62 -33.34
C LEU A 323 6.85 28.59 -32.28
N SER A 324 6.52 29.87 -32.43
CA SER A 324 6.91 30.91 -31.47
C SER A 324 6.24 30.71 -30.12
N ALA A 325 4.96 30.32 -30.06
CA ALA A 325 4.29 30.00 -28.80
C ALA A 325 4.96 28.83 -28.06
N ILE A 326 5.33 27.77 -28.78
CA ILE A 326 6.05 26.63 -28.20
C ILE A 326 7.39 27.08 -27.60
N ILE A 327 8.17 27.86 -28.35
CA ILE A 327 9.48 28.36 -27.89
C ILE A 327 9.31 29.31 -26.69
N VAL A 328 8.37 30.26 -26.75
CA VAL A 328 8.12 31.24 -25.67
C VAL A 328 7.69 30.55 -24.38
N VAL A 329 6.95 29.45 -24.45
CA VAL A 329 6.54 28.70 -23.26
C VAL A 329 7.67 27.80 -22.75
N ILE A 330 8.42 27.13 -23.63
CA ILE A 330 9.45 26.16 -23.24
C ILE A 330 10.75 26.82 -22.77
N SER A 331 11.20 27.91 -23.39
CA SER A 331 12.50 28.53 -23.07
C SER A 331 12.61 29.00 -21.62
N PRO A 332 11.61 29.66 -21.01
CA PRO A 332 11.64 30.03 -19.60
C PRO A 332 11.67 28.80 -18.68
N LEU A 333 10.98 27.71 -19.06
CA LEU A 333 11.02 26.45 -18.30
C LEU A 333 12.42 25.84 -18.30
N GLN A 334 13.14 25.90 -19.42
CA GLN A 334 14.54 25.47 -19.51
C GLN A 334 15.47 26.37 -18.69
N SER A 335 15.26 27.70 -18.71
CA SER A 335 16.04 28.65 -17.91
C SER A 335 15.80 28.47 -16.40
N LEU A 336 14.55 28.26 -15.99
CA LEU A 336 14.18 28.01 -14.59
C LEU A 336 14.85 26.76 -14.01
N MET A 337 15.08 25.73 -14.82
CA MET A 337 15.82 24.54 -14.36
C MET A 337 17.29 24.87 -14.06
N LYS A 338 17.93 25.72 -14.86
CA LYS A 338 19.27 26.24 -14.56
C LYS A 338 19.26 27.11 -13.30
N ASP A 339 18.30 28.02 -13.19
CA ASP A 339 18.17 28.91 -12.03
C ASP A 339 17.93 28.14 -10.72
N GLN A 340 17.27 26.99 -10.78
CA GLN A 340 17.10 26.09 -9.63
C GLN A 340 18.43 25.51 -9.16
N VAL A 341 19.34 25.17 -10.08
CA VAL A 341 20.67 24.66 -9.76
C VAL A 341 21.59 25.78 -9.27
N ASP A 342 21.57 26.93 -9.93
CA ASP A 342 22.34 28.11 -9.52
C ASP A 342 21.92 28.59 -8.11
N ASN A 343 20.62 28.50 -7.76
CA ASN A 343 20.12 28.81 -6.42
C ASN A 343 20.52 27.79 -5.34
N LEU A 344 20.72 26.53 -5.72
CA LEU A 344 21.25 25.51 -4.80
C LEU A 344 22.73 25.79 -4.53
N GLU A 345 23.49 26.11 -5.58
CA GLU A 345 24.90 26.51 -5.46
C GLU A 345 25.08 27.78 -4.61
N ALA A 346 24.24 28.79 -4.79
CA ALA A 346 24.25 30.01 -3.97
C ALA A 346 23.91 29.78 -2.48
N LYS A 347 23.35 28.61 -2.14
CA LYS A 347 23.06 28.18 -0.76
C LYS A 347 24.10 27.18 -0.22
N ASP A 348 25.28 27.11 -0.85
CA ASP A 348 26.34 26.13 -0.58
C ASP A 348 25.90 24.65 -0.75
N ILE A 349 24.76 24.40 -1.42
CA ILE A 349 24.30 23.05 -1.76
C ILE A 349 24.91 22.70 -3.12
N THR A 350 26.13 22.18 -3.07
CA THR A 350 26.96 21.90 -4.25
C THR A 350 26.77 20.50 -4.85
N ALA A 351 25.85 19.71 -4.29
CA ALA A 351 25.62 18.31 -4.64
C ALA A 351 24.99 18.08 -6.02
N ALA A 352 24.62 19.13 -6.76
CA ALA A 352 23.99 19.02 -8.06
C ALA A 352 24.50 20.09 -9.04
N VAL A 353 24.80 19.70 -10.28
CA VAL A 353 25.27 20.61 -11.33
C VAL A 353 24.57 20.32 -12.67
N THR A 354 24.29 21.38 -13.44
CA THR A 354 23.71 21.25 -14.79
C THR A 354 24.83 21.43 -15.82
N ILE A 355 25.00 20.51 -16.76
CA ILE A 355 25.92 20.68 -17.89
C ILE A 355 25.09 20.95 -19.15
N ASN A 356 25.03 22.21 -19.58
CA ASN A 356 24.30 22.60 -20.79
C ASN A 356 25.04 23.69 -21.59
N GLY A 357 24.48 24.09 -22.73
CA GLY A 357 25.06 25.11 -23.62
C GLY A 357 24.97 26.56 -23.11
N LEU A 358 24.40 26.79 -21.92
CA LEU A 358 24.31 28.11 -21.28
C LEU A 358 25.50 28.39 -20.34
N LEU A 359 26.34 27.40 -20.05
CA LEU A 359 27.58 27.57 -19.27
C LEU A 359 28.72 28.06 -20.17
N ASP A 360 29.55 28.94 -19.63
CA ASP A 360 30.80 29.29 -20.30
C ASP A 360 31.77 28.08 -20.35
N PRO A 361 32.75 28.04 -21.28
CA PRO A 361 33.67 26.92 -21.40
C PRO A 361 34.45 26.55 -20.12
N ILE A 362 34.78 27.53 -19.28
CA ILE A 362 35.44 27.41 -17.98
C ILE A 362 34.46 26.89 -16.93
N GLU A 363 33.25 27.44 -16.86
CA GLU A 363 32.18 26.97 -15.96
C GLU A 363 31.81 25.52 -16.27
N ARG A 364 31.70 25.17 -17.56
CA ARG A 364 31.44 23.80 -18.01
C ARG A 364 32.60 22.87 -17.65
N SER A 365 33.84 23.34 -17.79
CA SER A 365 35.02 22.56 -17.37
C SER A 365 35.02 22.30 -15.86
N LYS A 366 34.71 23.31 -15.05
CA LYS A 366 34.61 23.17 -13.58
C LYS A 366 33.42 22.29 -13.16
N ALA A 367 32.30 22.39 -13.86
CA ALA A 367 31.15 21.53 -13.64
C ALA A 367 31.49 20.05 -13.93
N ILE A 368 32.18 19.80 -15.04
CA ILE A 368 32.69 18.46 -15.40
C ILE A 368 33.69 17.97 -14.33
N GLU A 369 34.65 18.80 -13.93
CA GLU A 369 35.65 18.47 -12.90
C GLU A 369 35.02 18.20 -11.52
N ARG A 370 33.93 18.89 -11.16
CA ARG A 370 33.21 18.66 -9.90
C ARG A 370 32.40 17.36 -9.92
N VAL A 371 31.85 17.00 -11.07
CA VAL A 371 31.23 15.68 -11.27
C VAL A 371 32.30 14.58 -11.21
N GLU A 372 33.43 14.80 -11.87
CA GLU A 372 34.57 13.87 -11.91
C GLU A 372 35.16 13.59 -10.51
N ASN A 373 35.23 14.61 -9.65
CA ASN A 373 35.72 14.48 -8.28
C ASN A 373 34.65 13.98 -7.28
N GLY A 374 33.44 13.64 -7.73
CA GLY A 374 32.33 13.21 -6.87
C GLY A 374 31.76 14.30 -5.95
N LEU A 375 32.06 15.57 -6.24
CA LEU A 375 31.61 16.72 -5.46
C LEU A 375 30.20 17.17 -5.85
N ALA A 376 29.71 16.80 -7.03
CA ALA A 376 28.38 17.13 -7.54
C ALA A 376 27.80 15.99 -8.41
N SER A 377 26.49 15.77 -8.37
CA SER A 377 25.76 14.85 -9.26
C SER A 377 25.15 15.62 -10.45
N LEU A 378 25.07 14.98 -11.62
CA LEU A 378 24.48 15.55 -12.83
C LEU A 378 22.94 15.62 -12.73
N LEU A 379 22.36 16.80 -12.98
CA LEU A 379 20.90 16.99 -13.06
C LEU A 379 20.35 16.95 -14.50
#